data_AF-A0A936Q7W7-F1
#
_entry.id   AF-A0A936Q7W7-F1
#
_cell.length_a   1.000
_cell.length_b   1.000
_cell.length_c   1.000
_cell.angle_alpha   90.00
_cell.angle_beta   90.00
_cell.angle_gamma   90.00
#
_symmetry.space_group_name_H-M   'P 1'
#
loop_
_entity.id
_entity.type
_entity.pdbx_description
1 polymer ?
#
loop_
_entity_poly.entity_id
_entity_poly.type
_entity_poly.pdbx_seq_one_letter_code
_entity_poly.pdbx_strand_id
1 'polypeptide(L)'
;MPARRNAAAGKPASRGRSLALRDGGRVQLSNEPKGQALRVVSPDGQVRLEVFMTPSGAVLRFAGPSLAIEAEGDLAIRCGRFEVQAEAIALGAARDFAVSAGHGLELRAGHDAAVSGQSVTVEARRGDLALAANDDVALNGERVLLNCPTDEEVEKRTREVTTLKDFLELPFQSPGNPRRLPPSAPAEEKGP
;
A
#
# COMPACT_ATOMS: atom_id res chain seq x y z
N MET A 1 61.66 -47.26 0.48
CA MET A 1 61.17 -46.31 -0.53
C MET A 1 59.91 -45.62 0.00
N PRO A 2 60.01 -44.40 0.57
CA PRO A 2 58.86 -43.65 1.08
C PRO A 2 58.35 -42.63 0.05
N ALA A 3 57.04 -42.53 -0.18
CA ALA A 3 56.43 -41.41 -0.90
C ALA A 3 55.03 -41.18 -0.32
N ARG A 4 54.92 -40.25 0.63
CA ARG A 4 54.58 -38.82 0.48
C ARG A 4 53.07 -38.57 0.62
N ARG A 5 52.71 -38.24 1.87
CA ARG A 5 51.51 -37.49 2.27
C ARG A 5 51.36 -36.24 1.41
N ASN A 6 50.29 -36.15 0.64
CA ASN A 6 49.80 -34.86 0.11
C ASN A 6 48.80 -34.28 1.12
N ALA A 7 49.32 -33.44 2.01
CA ALA A 7 48.52 -32.50 2.77
C ALA A 7 48.04 -31.43 1.78
N ALA A 8 46.77 -31.47 1.41
CA ALA A 8 46.12 -30.37 0.70
C ALA A 8 46.09 -29.16 1.64
N ALA A 9 46.95 -28.20 1.34
CA ALA A 9 47.03 -26.92 2.04
C ALA A 9 45.67 -26.22 1.98
N GLY A 10 45.06 -26.04 3.16
CA GLY A 10 43.88 -25.21 3.32
C GLY A 10 44.17 -23.81 2.80
N LYS A 11 43.36 -23.40 1.82
CA LYS A 11 43.33 -22.03 1.28
C LYS A 11 43.19 -21.05 2.46
N PRO A 12 44.06 -20.04 2.59
CA PRO A 12 44.02 -19.15 3.74
C PRO A 12 42.68 -18.41 3.74
N ALA A 13 41.84 -18.71 4.73
CA ALA A 13 40.60 -17.99 4.98
C ALA A 13 40.95 -16.50 5.09
N SER A 14 40.28 -15.68 4.28
CA SER A 14 40.41 -14.23 4.30
C SER A 14 40.37 -13.71 5.75
N ARG A 15 41.34 -12.89 6.14
CA ARG A 15 41.40 -12.24 7.46
C ARG A 15 40.16 -11.38 7.68
N GLY A 16 39.09 -11.98 8.18
CA GLY A 16 37.92 -11.27 8.62
C GLY A 16 38.20 -10.58 9.95
N ARG A 17 37.71 -9.34 10.12
CA ARG A 17 37.71 -8.66 11.42
C ARG A 17 36.48 -9.11 12.18
N SER A 18 36.62 -9.51 13.44
CA SER A 18 35.49 -9.92 14.29
C SER A 18 35.48 -9.08 15.57
N LEU A 19 34.29 -8.62 15.96
CA LEU A 19 34.04 -7.90 17.22
C LEU A 19 33.01 -8.68 18.04
N ALA A 20 33.26 -8.89 19.34
CA ALA A 20 32.30 -9.54 20.23
C ALA A 20 31.21 -8.56 20.67
N LEU A 21 29.97 -9.03 20.75
CA LEU A 21 28.82 -8.31 21.30
C LEU A 21 28.59 -8.71 22.76
N ARG A 22 27.89 -7.86 23.52
CA ARG A 22 27.61 -8.08 24.95
C ARG A 22 26.72 -9.28 25.22
N ASP A 23 25.87 -9.64 24.26
CA ASP A 23 24.96 -10.79 24.35
C ASP A 23 25.65 -12.13 24.06
N GLY A 24 26.96 -12.14 23.77
CA GLY A 24 27.71 -13.32 23.35
C GLY A 24 27.74 -13.52 21.83
N GLY A 25 27.02 -12.68 21.07
CA GLY A 25 27.07 -12.64 19.62
C GLY A 25 28.37 -12.01 19.10
N ARG A 26 28.49 -11.90 17.78
CA ARG A 26 29.66 -11.33 17.11
C ARG A 26 29.28 -10.58 15.86
N VAL A 27 29.98 -9.48 15.58
CA VAL A 27 29.98 -8.83 14.26
C VAL A 27 31.21 -9.30 13.52
N GLN A 28 31.04 -9.79 12.29
CA GLN A 28 32.10 -10.30 11.44
C GLN A 28 32.12 -9.50 10.14
N LEU A 29 33.30 -9.01 9.75
CA LEU A 29 33.55 -8.42 8.44
C LEU A 29 34.40 -9.39 7.63
N SER A 30 33.98 -9.72 6.41
CA SER A 30 34.72 -10.62 5.52
C SER A 30 34.76 -10.08 4.09
N ASN A 31 35.86 -10.37 3.39
CA ASN A 31 35.99 -10.11 1.97
C ASN A 31 35.55 -11.37 1.22
N GLU A 32 34.48 -11.24 0.44
CA GLU A 32 33.90 -12.31 -0.36
C GLU A 32 34.27 -12.08 -1.85
N PRO A 33 34.25 -13.11 -2.71
CA PRO A 33 34.59 -12.94 -4.13
C PRO A 33 33.74 -11.90 -4.88
N LYS A 34 32.51 -11.65 -4.41
CA LYS A 34 31.54 -10.75 -5.03
C LYS A 34 31.37 -9.41 -4.27
N GLY A 35 32.13 -9.16 -3.21
CA GLY A 35 31.95 -7.96 -2.39
C GLY A 35 32.48 -8.07 -0.96
N GLN A 36 32.02 -7.18 -0.08
CA GLN A 36 32.27 -7.28 1.36
C GLN A 36 31.00 -7.65 2.11
N ALA A 37 31.12 -8.54 3.09
CA ALA A 37 30.01 -8.94 3.95
C ALA A 37 30.26 -8.50 5.39
N LEU A 38 29.30 -7.78 5.97
CA LEU A 38 29.18 -7.59 7.41
C LEU A 38 28.07 -8.49 7.92
N ARG A 39 28.38 -9.39 8.86
CA ARG A 39 27.43 -10.33 9.46
C ARG A 39 27.33 -10.08 10.96
N VAL A 40 26.11 -9.96 11.45
CA VAL A 40 25.80 -10.02 12.89
C VAL A 40 25.36 -11.44 13.19
N VAL A 41 26.11 -12.13 14.04
CA VAL A 41 25.94 -13.54 14.40
C VAL A 41 25.54 -13.62 15.86
N SER A 42 24.54 -14.43 16.17
CA SER A 42 24.10 -14.69 17.53
C SER A 42 25.03 -15.65 18.29
N PRO A 43 24.86 -15.77 19.62
CA PRO A 43 25.68 -16.66 20.44
C PRO A 43 25.63 -18.14 20.01
N ASP A 44 24.50 -18.56 19.44
CA ASP A 44 24.26 -19.89 18.88
C ASP A 44 24.85 -20.10 17.46
N GLY A 45 25.49 -19.07 16.90
CA GLY A 45 26.13 -19.13 15.60
C GLY A 45 25.22 -18.81 14.42
N GLN A 46 23.94 -18.48 14.63
CA GLN A 46 23.03 -18.10 13.55
C GLN A 46 23.31 -16.67 13.07
N VAL A 47 23.24 -16.43 11.76
CA VAL A 47 23.36 -15.06 11.21
C VAL A 47 22.01 -14.37 11.41
N ARG A 48 21.99 -13.22 12.08
CA ARG A 48 20.78 -12.39 12.28
C ARG A 48 20.61 -11.30 11.23
N LEU A 49 21.72 -10.71 10.81
CA LEU A 49 21.79 -9.67 9.81
C LEU A 49 23.02 -9.88 8.95
N GLU A 50 22.85 -9.85 7.63
CA GLU A 50 23.94 -9.75 6.67
C GLU A 50 23.77 -8.48 5.83
N VAL A 51 24.81 -7.66 5.80
CA VAL A 51 24.96 -6.53 4.89
C VAL A 51 26.00 -6.92 3.86
N PHE A 52 25.54 -7.20 2.64
CA PHE A 52 26.41 -7.57 1.53
C PHE A 52 26.60 -6.40 0.57
N MET A 53 27.77 -5.78 0.61
CA MET A 53 28.12 -4.65 -0.25
C MET A 53 28.65 -5.16 -1.59
N THR A 54 27.90 -4.90 -2.67
CA THR A 54 28.28 -5.25 -4.05
C THR A 54 28.55 -4.00 -4.87
N PRO A 55 29.21 -4.11 -6.05
CA PRO A 55 29.33 -2.98 -6.98
C PRO A 55 27.99 -2.38 -7.42
N SER A 56 26.91 -3.17 -7.39
CA SER A 56 25.55 -2.74 -7.77
C SER A 56 24.76 -2.14 -6.59
N GLY A 57 25.31 -2.16 -5.38
CA GLY A 57 24.65 -1.68 -4.16
C GLY A 57 24.72 -2.66 -2.99
N ALA A 58 24.24 -2.23 -1.83
CA ALA A 58 24.15 -3.05 -0.63
C ALA A 58 22.88 -3.90 -0.63
N VAL A 59 23.02 -5.17 -0.23
CA VAL A 59 21.91 -6.09 0.02
C VAL A 59 21.82 -6.34 1.53
N LEU A 60 20.66 -6.05 2.11
CA LEU A 60 20.37 -6.35 3.51
C LEU A 60 19.58 -7.65 3.58
N ARG A 61 20.04 -8.60 4.38
CA ARG A 61 19.34 -9.86 4.67
C ARG A 61 19.14 -9.98 6.16
N PHE A 62 17.89 -10.11 6.56
CA PHE A 62 17.51 -10.33 7.94
C PHE A 62 17.11 -11.79 8.09
N ALA A 63 17.64 -12.43 9.12
CA ALA A 63 17.32 -13.81 9.47
C ALA A 63 16.96 -13.83 10.95
N GLY A 64 15.70 -14.11 11.24
CA GLY A 64 15.16 -14.05 12.58
C GLY A 64 13.64 -14.16 12.56
N PRO A 65 13.03 -14.44 13.71
CA PRO A 65 11.58 -14.59 13.81
C PRO A 65 10.83 -13.26 13.65
N SER A 66 11.50 -12.12 13.84
CA SER A 66 10.90 -10.80 13.74
C SER A 66 11.91 -9.73 13.31
N LEU A 67 11.39 -8.70 12.64
CA LEU A 67 12.10 -7.46 12.30
C LEU A 67 11.17 -6.29 12.63
N ALA A 68 11.69 -5.30 13.35
CA ALA A 68 11.03 -4.03 13.59
C ALA A 68 11.89 -2.89 13.03
N ILE A 69 11.25 -1.93 12.38
CA ILE A 69 11.85 -0.68 11.92
C ILE A 69 11.06 0.44 12.57
N GLU A 70 11.69 1.15 13.49
CA GLU A 70 11.08 2.24 14.27
C GLU A 70 11.83 3.54 14.01
N ALA A 71 11.09 4.64 13.90
CA ALA A 71 11.63 5.98 13.74
C ALA A 71 10.86 6.94 14.67
N GLU A 72 11.56 7.79 15.41
CA GLU A 72 10.93 8.83 16.23
C GLU A 72 10.31 9.96 15.37
N GLY A 73 10.83 10.13 14.15
CA GLY A 73 10.34 11.09 13.16
C GLY A 73 9.95 10.39 11.87
N ASP A 74 10.41 10.94 10.74
CA ASP A 74 9.99 10.46 9.43
C ASP A 74 10.79 9.23 8.97
N LEU A 75 10.09 8.22 8.45
CA LEU A 75 10.67 7.14 7.67
C LEU A 75 10.28 7.32 6.20
N ALA A 76 11.28 7.54 5.33
CA ALA A 76 11.06 7.68 3.89
C ALA A 76 11.78 6.56 3.12
N ILE A 77 11.04 5.85 2.28
CA ILE A 77 11.58 4.84 1.37
C ILE A 77 11.45 5.37 -0.07
N ARG A 78 12.59 5.54 -0.77
CA ARG A 78 12.64 5.98 -2.16
C ARG A 78 13.35 4.94 -3.00
N CYS A 79 12.67 4.42 -4.01
CA CYS A 79 13.22 3.40 -4.90
C CYS A 79 12.51 3.44 -6.26
N GLY A 80 13.12 2.81 -7.27
CA GLY A 80 12.48 2.66 -8.59
C GLY A 80 11.40 1.57 -8.61
N ARG A 81 11.53 0.54 -7.77
CA ARG A 81 10.55 -0.54 -7.61
C ARG A 81 10.51 -0.96 -6.13
N PHE A 82 9.30 -0.97 -5.57
CA PHE A 82 9.01 -1.49 -4.24
C PHE A 82 8.06 -2.68 -4.37
N GLU A 83 8.43 -3.82 -3.80
CA GLU A 83 7.62 -5.04 -3.84
C GLU A 83 7.62 -5.69 -2.47
N VAL A 84 6.43 -6.05 -2.00
CA VAL A 84 6.20 -6.70 -0.71
C VAL A 84 5.41 -7.98 -0.97
N GLN A 85 5.94 -9.11 -0.53
CA GLN A 85 5.27 -10.40 -0.59
C GLN A 85 5.22 -10.97 0.83
N ALA A 86 4.02 -11.29 1.29
CA ALA A 86 3.78 -11.83 2.61
C ALA A 86 2.49 -12.66 2.61
N GLU A 87 2.35 -13.56 3.58
CA GLU A 87 1.09 -14.28 3.81
C GLU A 87 -0.02 -13.33 4.26
N ALA A 88 0.33 -12.29 5.03
CA ALA A 88 -0.56 -11.22 5.45
C ALA A 88 0.18 -9.88 5.50
N ILE A 89 -0.53 -8.80 5.14
CA ILE A 89 -0.05 -7.42 5.23
C ILE A 89 -1.12 -6.63 5.97
N ALA A 90 -0.73 -5.97 7.07
CA ALA A 90 -1.58 -5.03 7.80
C ALA A 90 -0.95 -3.63 7.74
N LEU A 91 -1.71 -2.67 7.22
CA LEU A 91 -1.34 -1.26 7.19
C LEU A 91 -2.32 -0.48 8.07
N GLY A 92 -1.81 0.32 8.98
CA GLY A 92 -2.64 1.11 9.90
C GLY A 92 -1.98 2.46 10.19
N ALA A 93 -2.82 3.46 10.40
CA ALA A 93 -2.43 4.80 10.83
C ALA A 93 -3.34 5.23 11.98
N ALA A 94 -2.77 5.88 13.00
CA ALA A 94 -3.55 6.44 14.12
C ALA A 94 -4.31 7.71 13.73
N ARG A 95 -3.95 8.33 12.60
CA ARG A 95 -4.58 9.52 12.04
C ARG A 95 -4.86 9.26 10.56
N ASP A 96 -4.14 9.95 9.68
CA ASP A 96 -4.38 9.90 8.25
C ASP A 96 -3.61 8.76 7.58
N PHE A 97 -4.27 8.09 6.63
CA PHE A 97 -3.66 7.14 5.71
C PHE A 97 -3.98 7.57 4.28
N ALA A 98 -2.94 7.83 3.48
CA ALA A 98 -3.09 8.27 2.10
C ALA A 98 -2.26 7.40 1.16
N VAL A 99 -2.90 6.89 0.11
CA VAL A 99 -2.24 6.20 -1.00
C VAL A 99 -2.51 7.01 -2.26
N SER A 100 -1.44 7.37 -2.98
CA SER A 100 -1.53 8.11 -4.23
C SER A 100 -0.62 7.47 -5.27
N ALA A 101 -1.06 7.49 -6.53
CA ALA A 101 -0.30 7.01 -7.67
C ALA A 101 -0.37 8.04 -8.79
N GLY A 102 0.77 8.34 -9.42
CA GLY A 102 0.86 9.34 -10.48
C GLY A 102 0.27 8.92 -11.83
N HIS A 103 0.10 7.60 -12.04
CA HIS A 103 -0.42 7.05 -13.29
C HIS A 103 -1.66 6.18 -13.09
N GLY A 104 -1.58 5.17 -12.22
CA GLY A 104 -2.70 4.28 -11.94
C GLY A 104 -2.51 3.52 -10.64
N LEU A 105 -3.64 3.14 -10.03
CA LEU A 105 -3.71 2.27 -8.85
C LEU A 105 -4.63 1.11 -9.19
N GLU A 106 -4.16 -0.11 -8.97
CA GLU A 106 -4.92 -1.33 -9.19
C GLU A 106 -4.99 -2.12 -7.88
N LEU A 107 -6.21 -2.47 -7.46
CA LEU A 107 -6.47 -3.28 -6.27
C LEU A 107 -7.20 -4.55 -6.72
N ARG A 108 -6.63 -5.71 -6.40
CA ARG A 108 -7.22 -7.02 -6.70
C ARG A 108 -7.25 -7.86 -5.43
N ALA A 109 -8.42 -8.42 -5.12
CA ALA A 109 -8.60 -9.41 -4.08
C ALA A 109 -8.98 -10.75 -4.71
N GLY A 110 -8.44 -11.85 -4.19
CA GLY A 110 -8.75 -13.19 -4.69
C GLY A 110 -10.08 -13.77 -4.18
N HIS A 111 -10.60 -13.22 -3.08
CA HIS A 111 -11.85 -13.63 -2.44
C HIS A 111 -12.72 -12.40 -2.20
N ASP A 112 -12.47 -11.68 -1.10
CA ASP A 112 -13.29 -10.54 -0.67
C ASP A 112 -12.51 -9.23 -0.66
N ALA A 113 -13.19 -8.14 -1.02
CA ALA A 113 -12.73 -6.77 -0.82
C ALA A 113 -13.85 -5.98 -0.14
N ALA A 114 -13.55 -5.33 0.98
CA ALA A 114 -14.49 -4.50 1.72
C ALA A 114 -13.89 -3.11 1.95
N VAL A 115 -14.70 -2.08 1.71
CA VAL A 115 -14.39 -0.69 2.03
C VAL A 115 -15.51 -0.16 2.91
N SER A 116 -15.15 0.29 4.11
CA SER A 116 -16.09 0.78 5.10
C SER A 116 -15.55 2.03 5.78
N GLY A 117 -16.44 2.97 6.08
CA GLY A 117 -16.14 4.17 6.84
C GLY A 117 -17.43 4.92 7.12
N GLN A 118 -17.39 5.92 7.99
CA GLN A 118 -18.53 6.81 8.23
C GLN A 118 -19.02 7.47 6.93
N SER A 119 -18.07 7.78 6.03
CA SER A 119 -18.34 8.27 4.67
C SER A 119 -17.34 7.66 3.70
N VAL A 120 -17.83 7.21 2.55
CA VAL A 120 -17.01 6.70 1.44
C VAL A 120 -17.42 7.45 0.18
N THR A 121 -16.47 8.10 -0.48
CA THR A 121 -16.68 8.80 -1.74
C THR A 121 -15.82 8.17 -2.83
N VAL A 122 -16.44 7.82 -3.96
CA VAL A 122 -15.75 7.32 -5.16
C VAL A 122 -16.04 8.31 -6.29
N GLU A 123 -15.01 9.00 -6.76
CA GLU A 123 -15.13 10.05 -7.77
C GLU A 123 -14.28 9.71 -9.01
N ALA A 124 -14.88 9.82 -10.19
CA ALA A 124 -14.17 9.79 -11.48
C ALA A 124 -14.25 11.18 -12.14
N ARG A 125 -13.15 11.94 -12.13
CA ARG A 125 -13.15 13.35 -12.57
C ARG A 125 -13.17 13.57 -14.09
N ARG A 126 -12.57 12.65 -14.85
CA ARG A 126 -12.39 12.78 -16.31
C ARG A 126 -12.91 11.58 -17.10
N GLY A 127 -13.35 10.54 -16.40
CA GLY A 127 -13.74 9.28 -17.02
C GLY A 127 -14.94 8.69 -16.31
N ASP A 128 -15.22 7.42 -16.61
CA ASP A 128 -16.42 6.75 -16.14
C ASP A 128 -16.19 6.05 -14.80
N LEU A 129 -17.25 5.98 -13.99
CA LEU A 129 -17.34 5.04 -12.88
C LEU A 129 -18.15 3.83 -13.36
N ALA A 130 -17.49 2.66 -13.45
CA ALA A 130 -18.13 1.41 -13.84
C ALA A 130 -18.21 0.46 -12.66
N LEU A 131 -19.40 -0.09 -12.39
CA LEU A 131 -19.61 -1.19 -11.46
C LEU A 131 -20.18 -2.37 -12.25
N ALA A 132 -19.54 -3.53 -12.15
CA ALA A 132 -19.96 -4.76 -12.79
C ALA A 132 -19.87 -5.91 -11.79
N ALA A 133 -20.89 -6.76 -11.77
CA ALA A 133 -20.91 -8.00 -11.01
C ALA A 133 -21.38 -9.13 -11.94
N ASN A 134 -20.92 -10.35 -11.66
CA ASN A 134 -21.45 -11.53 -12.37
C ASN A 134 -22.89 -11.80 -11.97
N ASP A 135 -23.18 -11.65 -10.67
CA ASP A 135 -24.49 -11.83 -10.09
C ASP A 135 -25.12 -10.45 -9.83
N ASP A 136 -25.24 -10.05 -8.56
CA ASP A 136 -26.02 -8.90 -8.15
C ASP A 136 -25.16 -7.70 -7.73
N VAL A 137 -25.70 -6.50 -7.98
CA VAL A 137 -25.26 -5.26 -7.33
C VAL A 137 -26.39 -4.76 -6.45
N ALA A 138 -26.21 -4.85 -5.13
CA ALA A 138 -27.17 -4.32 -4.16
C ALA A 138 -26.77 -2.90 -3.74
N LEU A 139 -27.63 -1.92 -4.00
CA LEU A 139 -27.49 -0.54 -3.53
C LEU A 139 -28.60 -0.23 -2.54
N ASN A 140 -28.25 -0.21 -1.26
CA ASN A 140 -29.19 0.04 -0.18
C ASN A 140 -28.92 1.42 0.43
N GLY A 141 -29.96 2.23 0.55
CA GLY A 141 -29.91 3.52 1.21
C GLY A 141 -31.24 4.22 1.11
N GLU A 142 -31.50 5.16 2.03
CA GLU A 142 -32.73 5.96 1.98
C GLU A 142 -32.79 6.80 0.69
N ARG A 143 -31.63 7.15 0.12
CA ARG A 143 -31.50 8.13 -0.96
C ARG A 143 -30.52 7.69 -2.05
N VAL A 144 -30.90 6.65 -2.80
CA VAL A 144 -30.15 6.19 -3.98
C VAL A 144 -30.57 7.02 -5.20
N LEU A 145 -29.71 7.94 -5.62
CA LEU A 145 -29.92 8.78 -6.82
C LEU A 145 -29.11 8.21 -7.98
N LEU A 146 -29.78 7.88 -9.08
CA LEU A 146 -29.16 7.40 -10.31
C LEU A 146 -29.51 8.37 -11.44
N ASN A 147 -28.51 8.80 -12.21
CA ASN A 147 -28.68 9.71 -13.35
C ASN A 147 -29.42 11.02 -13.02
N CYS A 148 -29.23 11.55 -11.81
CA CYS A 148 -29.82 12.83 -11.41
C CYS A 148 -28.90 13.98 -11.83
N PRO A 149 -29.34 14.90 -12.71
CA PRO A 149 -28.57 16.09 -13.06
C PRO A 149 -28.33 16.95 -11.81
N THR A 150 -27.25 17.73 -11.82
CA THR A 150 -26.97 18.66 -10.72
C THR A 150 -28.03 19.77 -10.67
N ASP A 151 -28.22 20.40 -9.51
CA ASP A 151 -29.17 21.51 -9.39
C ASP A 151 -28.86 22.64 -10.38
N GLU A 152 -27.57 22.93 -10.59
CA GLU A 152 -27.10 23.90 -11.58
C GLU A 152 -27.48 23.52 -13.02
N GLU A 153 -27.33 22.24 -13.39
CA GLU A 153 -27.73 21.74 -14.71
C GLU A 153 -29.24 21.84 -14.94
N VAL A 154 -30.03 21.53 -13.91
CA VAL A 154 -31.49 21.63 -13.99
C VAL A 154 -31.92 23.10 -14.08
N GLU A 155 -31.34 23.99 -13.28
CA GLU A 155 -31.63 25.43 -13.35
C GLU A 155 -31.29 26.02 -14.73
N LYS A 156 -30.13 25.68 -15.28
CA LYS A 156 -29.73 26.12 -16.61
C LYS A 156 -30.72 25.65 -17.67
N ARG A 157 -31.06 24.36 -17.70
CA ARG A 157 -32.03 23.81 -18.64
C ARG A 157 -33.42 24.45 -18.48
N THR A 158 -33.83 24.72 -17.25
CA THR A 158 -35.13 25.36 -16.95
C THR A 158 -35.20 26.78 -17.51
N ARG A 159 -34.10 27.55 -17.47
CA ARG A 159 -34.03 28.91 -18.05
C ARG A 159 -34.01 28.92 -19.57
N GLU A 160 -33.55 27.83 -20.19
CA GLU A 160 -33.44 27.68 -21.65
C GLU A 160 -34.74 27.13 -22.30
N VAL A 161 -35.74 26.74 -21.50
CA VAL A 161 -37.05 26.29 -21.99
C VAL A 161 -37.82 27.45 -22.63
N THR A 162 -38.11 27.32 -23.93
CA THR A 162 -38.89 28.32 -24.68
C THR A 162 -40.18 27.75 -25.25
N THR A 163 -40.30 26.42 -25.34
CA THR A 163 -41.49 25.74 -25.83
C THR A 163 -42.07 24.76 -24.82
N LEU A 164 -43.36 24.43 -24.98
CA LEU A 164 -44.03 23.41 -24.17
C LEU A 164 -43.38 22.03 -24.32
N LYS A 165 -42.77 21.76 -25.49
CA LYS A 165 -42.03 20.54 -25.75
C LYS A 165 -40.74 20.47 -24.92
N ASP A 166 -39.98 21.56 -24.87
CA ASP A 166 -38.75 21.63 -24.05
C ASP A 166 -39.07 21.45 -22.56
N PHE A 167 -40.22 21.99 -22.12
CA PHE A 167 -40.69 21.82 -20.74
C PHE A 167 -41.00 20.35 -20.39
N LEU A 168 -41.57 19.60 -21.33
CA LEU A 168 -41.89 18.17 -21.13
C LEU A 168 -40.64 17.26 -21.19
N GLU A 169 -39.55 17.73 -21.78
CA GLU A 169 -38.26 17.03 -21.85
C GLU A 169 -37.35 17.33 -20.63
N LEU A 170 -37.75 18.26 -19.75
CA LEU A 170 -37.02 18.48 -18.50
C LEU A 170 -37.06 17.23 -17.61
N PRO A 171 -35.97 16.93 -16.87
CA PRO A 171 -35.99 15.87 -15.86
C PRO A 171 -37.12 16.16 -14.86
N PHE A 172 -37.89 15.13 -14.50
CA PHE A 172 -39.11 15.19 -13.66
C PHE A 172 -38.94 15.85 -12.27
N GLN A 173 -37.74 16.31 -11.91
CA GLN A 173 -37.44 16.96 -10.64
C GLN A 173 -36.86 18.35 -10.89
N SER A 174 -37.73 19.37 -10.85
CA SER A 174 -37.32 20.78 -10.82
C SER A 174 -36.44 21.07 -9.58
N PRO A 175 -35.53 22.05 -9.65
CA PRO A 175 -34.72 22.48 -8.50
C PRO A 175 -35.68 22.99 -7.41
N GLY A 176 -35.46 22.59 -6.16
CA GLY A 176 -36.32 22.97 -5.04
C GLY A 176 -37.69 22.27 -4.98
N ASN A 177 -37.93 21.23 -5.78
CA ASN A 177 -39.09 20.36 -5.60
C ASN A 177 -39.03 19.74 -4.19
N PRO A 178 -40.11 19.75 -3.37
CA PRO A 178 -40.10 19.19 -2.02
C PRO A 178 -39.73 17.70 -1.95
N ARG A 179 -39.72 16.99 -3.10
CA ARG A 179 -39.19 15.62 -3.21
C ARG A 179 -37.66 15.54 -3.37
N ARG A 180 -36.98 16.64 -3.72
CA ARG A 180 -35.53 16.81 -3.67
C ARG A 180 -35.15 17.33 -2.29
N LEU A 181 -34.78 16.42 -1.40
CA LEU A 181 -34.25 16.78 -0.10
C LEU A 181 -32.82 17.35 -0.26
N PRO A 182 -32.36 18.27 0.61
CA PRO A 182 -30.98 18.78 0.57
C PRO A 182 -29.96 17.66 0.82
N PRO A 183 -28.68 17.78 0.43
CA PRO A 183 -27.65 16.80 0.74
C PRO A 183 -27.66 16.47 2.24
N SER A 184 -27.65 15.18 2.59
CA SER A 184 -27.60 14.78 4.00
C SER A 184 -26.26 15.23 4.60
N ALA A 185 -26.29 15.89 5.74
CA ALA A 185 -25.09 16.12 6.52
C ALA A 185 -24.49 14.77 6.97
N PRO A 186 -23.16 14.68 7.17
CA PRO A 186 -22.56 13.50 7.79
C PRO A 186 -23.29 13.20 9.09
N ALA A 187 -23.70 11.95 9.30
CA ALA A 187 -24.33 11.55 10.54
C ALA A 187 -23.38 11.82 11.71
N GLU A 188 -23.85 12.50 12.76
CA GLU A 188 -23.04 12.71 13.98
C GLU A 188 -22.58 11.35 14.52
N GLU A 189 -21.28 11.19 14.75
CA GLU A 189 -20.72 10.02 15.42
C GLU A 189 -21.34 9.94 16.82
N LYS A 190 -22.31 9.04 17.00
CA LYS A 190 -22.57 8.50 18.33
C LYS A 190 -21.42 7.55 18.63
N GLY A 191 -20.46 8.05 19.41
CA GLY A 191 -19.38 7.23 19.96
C GLY A 191 -19.94 6.00 20.70
N PRO A 192 -19.12 4.93 20.84
CA PRO A 192 -19.49 3.73 21.58
C PRO A 192 -19.80 4.01 23.06
#